data_AF-A0A7C1JLK3-F1
#
_entry.id   AF-A0A7C1JLK3-F1
#
_cell.length_a   1.000
_cell.length_b   1.000
_cell.length_c   1.000
_cell.angle_alpha   90.00
_cell.angle_beta   90.00
_cell.angle_gamma   90.00
#
_symmetry.space_group_name_H-M   'P 1'
#
loop_
_entity.id
_entity.type
_entity.pdbx_description
1 polymer ?
#
loop_
_entity_poly.entity_id
_entity_poly.type
_entity_poly.pdbx_seq_one_letter_code
_entity_poly.pdbx_strand_id
1 'polypeptide(L)'
;MRERISALIKEALRKITKEEVSFSVEYPANERFGDYATNAAFVLGTLFKSNPLNLAQKILENLPQEEALEKVEVAGGGFLNFYVKSEVWFEALREACVKGREYGRKAPSGKRVLVEFVSANPTGPLHIGHGRIAAFGDSLARLLEWTGWQVEREFYINDVGKQMELLGESVFARYGELLGVKTDFPEDGYRGEYIFDVAKKLIEKYNGELLKLPREEALKISSFEAQNIIMQ
;
A
#
# COMPACT_ATOMS: atom_id res chain seq x y z
N MET A 1 23.59 3.02 -2.58
CA MET A 1 24.53 4.06 -3.03
C MET A 1 24.18 5.45 -2.53
N ARG A 2 22.97 5.98 -2.81
CA ARG A 2 22.52 7.31 -2.34
C ARG A 2 22.84 7.61 -0.85
N GLU A 3 22.51 6.69 0.05
CA GLU A 3 22.78 6.85 1.49
C GLU A 3 24.28 6.94 1.79
N ARG A 4 25.11 6.14 1.09
CA ARG A 4 26.57 6.17 1.18
C ARG A 4 27.13 7.52 0.74
N ILE A 5 26.67 8.04 -0.40
CA ILE A 5 27.02 9.39 -0.89
C ILE A 5 26.59 10.46 0.12
N SER A 6 25.38 10.38 0.67
CA SER A 6 24.91 11.32 1.71
C SER A 6 25.82 11.28 2.95
N ALA A 7 26.27 10.11 3.38
CA ALA A 7 27.21 9.98 4.49
C ALA A 7 28.57 10.62 4.18
N LEU A 8 29.12 10.39 2.99
CA LEU A 8 30.38 11.03 2.53
C LEU A 8 30.28 12.55 2.52
N ILE A 9 29.17 13.09 2.00
CA ILE A 9 28.93 14.54 1.98
C ILE A 9 28.83 15.08 3.41
N LYS A 10 28.09 14.41 4.31
CA LYS A 10 28.00 14.81 5.73
C LYS A 10 29.38 14.85 6.39
N GLU A 11 30.25 13.89 6.11
CA GLU A 11 31.61 13.88 6.62
C GLU A 11 32.45 15.04 6.08
N ALA A 12 32.38 15.30 4.78
CA ALA A 12 33.05 16.45 4.16
C ALA A 12 32.57 17.78 4.76
N LEU A 13 31.25 17.93 4.95
CA LEU A 13 30.63 19.13 5.51
C LEU A 13 31.07 19.41 6.94
N ARG A 14 31.27 18.37 7.79
CA ARG A 14 31.76 18.53 9.17
C ARG A 14 33.15 19.17 9.26
N LYS A 15 33.97 19.07 8.19
CA LYS A 15 35.28 19.73 8.10
C LYS A 15 35.16 21.20 7.69
N ILE A 16 34.03 21.61 7.11
CA ILE A 16 33.78 22.96 6.58
C ILE A 16 32.97 23.80 7.57
N THR A 17 31.98 23.19 8.23
CA THR A 17 31.06 23.89 9.14
C THR A 17 30.67 23.02 10.33
N LYS A 18 30.33 23.69 11.44
CA LYS A 18 29.70 23.06 12.61
C LYS A 18 28.17 23.06 12.54
N GLU A 19 27.60 23.82 11.61
CA GLU A 19 26.16 23.89 11.43
C GLU A 19 25.63 22.67 10.70
N GLU A 20 24.42 22.24 11.04
CA GLU A 20 23.75 21.16 10.34
C GLU A 20 23.20 21.69 9.01
N VAL A 21 23.60 21.03 7.91
CA VAL A 21 23.23 21.42 6.56
C VAL A 21 22.24 20.40 6.02
N SER A 22 21.04 20.85 5.69
CA SER A 22 20.04 20.03 4.99
C SER A 22 20.25 20.12 3.48
N PHE A 23 20.62 19.00 2.86
CA PHE A 23 20.90 18.90 1.43
C PHE A 23 20.21 17.66 0.85
N SER A 24 20.06 17.63 -0.48
CA SER A 24 19.52 16.47 -1.19
C SER A 24 20.59 15.72 -1.98
N VAL A 25 20.36 14.42 -2.17
CA VAL A 25 21.09 13.58 -3.12
C VAL A 25 20.06 12.93 -4.03
N GLU A 26 20.08 13.31 -5.30
CA GLU A 26 19.02 13.01 -6.27
C GLU A 26 19.60 12.36 -7.53
N TYR A 27 18.72 11.75 -8.34
CA TYR A 27 19.09 11.32 -9.69
C TYR A 27 19.01 12.54 -10.61
N PRO A 28 20.10 12.92 -11.30
CA PRO A 28 20.05 14.04 -12.22
C PRO A 28 19.12 13.73 -13.40
N ALA A 29 18.46 14.74 -13.95
CA ALA A 29 17.54 14.57 -15.08
C ALA A 29 18.24 14.17 -16.39
N ASN A 30 19.55 14.43 -16.49
CA ASN A 30 20.37 14.06 -17.64
C ASN A 30 21.56 13.21 -17.16
N GLU A 31 21.68 12.01 -17.71
CA GLU A 31 22.71 11.01 -17.37
C GLU A 31 24.15 11.54 -17.58
N ARG A 32 24.34 12.55 -18.43
CA ARG A 32 25.66 13.21 -18.59
C ARG A 32 26.15 13.90 -17.32
N PHE A 33 25.28 14.12 -16.34
CA PHE A 33 25.61 14.69 -15.04
C PHE A 33 25.79 13.63 -13.95
N GLY A 34 26.05 12.38 -14.34
CA GLY A 34 26.35 11.28 -13.43
C GLY A 34 25.12 10.53 -12.93
N ASP A 35 25.34 9.61 -11.99
CA ASP A 35 24.30 8.76 -11.40
C ASP A 35 23.59 9.47 -10.24
N TYR A 36 24.31 10.32 -9.51
CA TYR A 36 23.75 11.10 -8.40
C TYR A 36 24.26 12.53 -8.43
N ALA A 37 23.45 13.47 -7.96
CA ALA A 37 23.85 14.86 -7.79
C ALA A 37 23.41 15.40 -6.43
N THR A 38 24.16 16.37 -5.89
CA THR A 38 23.80 17.08 -4.66
C THR A 38 23.84 18.58 -4.81
N ASN A 39 22.89 19.25 -4.12
CA ASN A 39 22.82 20.70 -4.01
C ASN A 39 23.56 21.27 -2.78
N ALA A 40 24.30 20.45 -2.02
CA ALA A 40 24.88 20.82 -0.73
C ALA A 40 25.67 22.15 -0.76
N ALA A 41 26.41 22.42 -1.83
CA ALA A 41 27.16 23.66 -1.97
C ALA A 41 26.28 24.91 -2.16
N PHE A 42 25.10 24.79 -2.79
CA PHE A 42 24.13 25.90 -2.87
C PHE A 42 23.52 26.21 -1.51
N VAL A 43 23.23 25.17 -0.72
CA VAL A 43 22.72 25.33 0.64
C VAL A 43 23.76 26.04 1.51
N LEU A 44 25.01 25.59 1.46
CA LEU A 44 26.12 26.28 2.11
C LEU A 44 26.34 27.70 1.59
N GLY A 45 26.18 27.93 0.29
CA GLY A 45 26.34 29.24 -0.33
C GLY A 45 25.35 30.25 0.20
N THR A 46 24.10 29.83 0.38
CA THR A 46 23.05 30.64 1.03
C THR A 46 23.41 30.93 2.48
N LEU A 47 23.85 29.93 3.24
CA LEU A 47 24.19 30.06 4.65
C LEU A 47 25.36 31.02 4.90
N PHE A 48 26.43 30.88 4.13
CA PHE A 48 27.66 31.67 4.28
C PHE A 48 27.75 32.88 3.35
N LYS A 49 26.68 33.19 2.61
CA LYS A 49 26.65 34.26 1.58
C LYS A 49 27.88 34.20 0.66
N SER A 50 28.24 32.98 0.25
CA SER A 50 29.47 32.65 -0.45
C SER A 50 29.17 32.00 -1.80
N ASN A 51 30.11 32.09 -2.74
CA ASN A 51 29.95 31.51 -4.07
C ASN A 51 29.81 29.97 -3.98
N PRO A 52 28.69 29.38 -4.42
CA PRO A 52 28.46 27.94 -4.36
C PRO A 52 29.51 27.13 -5.12
N LEU A 53 30.07 27.64 -6.22
CA LEU A 53 31.10 26.94 -6.98
C LEU A 53 32.36 26.72 -6.15
N ASN A 54 32.79 27.73 -5.39
CA ASN A 54 33.96 27.62 -4.50
C ASN A 54 33.68 26.65 -3.34
N LEU A 55 32.45 26.65 -2.84
CA LEU A 55 32.03 25.71 -1.79
C LEU A 55 31.95 24.28 -2.32
N ALA A 56 31.51 24.07 -3.55
CA ALA A 56 31.49 22.76 -4.17
C ALA A 56 32.91 22.18 -4.31
N GLN A 57 33.89 23.00 -4.70
CA GLN A 57 35.30 22.59 -4.73
C GLN A 57 35.81 22.24 -3.32
N LYS A 58 35.51 23.06 -2.31
CA LYS A 58 35.87 22.75 -0.91
C LYS A 58 35.25 21.44 -0.40
N ILE A 59 33.98 21.17 -0.75
CA ILE A 59 33.33 19.90 -0.42
C ILE A 59 34.06 18.74 -1.11
N LEU A 60 34.38 18.88 -2.41
CA LEU A 60 35.10 17.87 -3.17
C LEU A 60 36.48 17.58 -2.57
N GLU A 61 37.24 18.61 -2.20
CA GLU A 61 38.56 18.47 -1.54
C GLU A 61 38.50 17.75 -0.19
N ASN A 62 37.38 17.89 0.54
CA ASN A 62 37.19 17.27 1.85
C ASN A 62 36.47 15.91 1.78
N LEU A 63 36.03 15.51 0.59
CA LEU A 63 35.29 14.27 0.38
C LEU A 63 36.20 13.06 0.62
N PRO A 64 35.80 12.10 1.46
CA PRO A 64 36.56 10.87 1.63
C PRO A 64 36.65 10.10 0.31
N GLN A 65 37.76 9.39 0.11
CA GLN A 65 37.87 8.47 -1.02
C GLN A 65 36.83 7.36 -0.90
N GLU A 66 36.22 7.03 -2.03
CA GLU A 66 35.20 6.00 -2.12
C GLU A 66 35.47 5.12 -3.34
N GLU A 67 35.78 3.85 -3.10
CA GLU A 67 36.16 2.91 -4.15
C GLU A 67 35.02 2.66 -5.15
N ALA A 68 33.76 2.78 -4.72
CA ALA A 68 32.61 2.58 -5.59
C ALA A 68 32.36 3.75 -6.57
N LEU A 69 33.03 4.89 -6.39
CA LEU A 69 32.90 6.05 -7.28
C LEU A 69 34.02 6.04 -8.32
N GLU A 70 33.65 6.27 -9.58
CA GLU A 70 34.60 6.47 -10.67
C GLU A 70 35.20 7.87 -10.58
N LYS A 71 34.34 8.87 -10.40
CA LYS A 71 34.72 10.28 -10.23
C LYS A 71 33.60 11.08 -9.58
N VAL A 72 33.97 12.25 -9.08
CA VAL A 72 33.04 13.29 -8.64
C VAL A 72 33.43 14.59 -9.34
N GLU A 73 32.47 15.25 -9.97
CA GLU A 73 32.71 16.48 -10.73
C GLU A 73 31.87 17.62 -10.19
N VAL A 74 32.48 18.80 -10.09
CA VAL A 74 31.74 20.04 -9.86
C VAL A 74 31.23 20.54 -11.21
N ALA A 75 29.92 20.72 -11.33
CA ALA A 75 29.27 21.14 -12.57
C ALA A 75 28.34 22.34 -12.37
N GLY A 76 28.13 23.07 -13.47
CA GLY A 76 27.23 24.23 -13.51
C GLY A 76 27.61 25.28 -12.47
N GLY A 77 26.62 25.74 -11.70
CA GLY A 77 26.79 26.76 -10.66
C GLY A 77 27.26 26.26 -9.30
N GLY A 78 27.57 24.97 -9.13
CA GLY A 78 27.97 24.38 -7.84
C GLY A 78 27.30 23.06 -7.47
N PHE A 79 26.76 22.29 -8.42
CA PHE A 79 26.37 20.91 -8.13
C PHE A 79 27.61 20.04 -8.00
N LEU A 80 27.59 19.05 -7.11
CA LEU A 80 28.52 17.91 -7.19
C LEU A 80 27.80 16.72 -7.78
N ASN A 81 28.34 16.23 -8.89
CA ASN A 81 27.87 15.09 -9.66
C ASN A 81 28.76 13.88 -9.36
N PHE A 82 28.14 12.75 -9.05
CA PHE A 82 28.80 11.52 -8.65
C PHE A 82 28.58 10.47 -9.74
N TYR A 83 29.68 9.87 -10.19
CA TYR A 83 29.69 8.81 -11.19
C TYR A 83 30.11 7.53 -10.49
N VAL A 84 29.26 6.52 -10.56
CA VAL A 84 29.44 5.22 -9.91
C VAL A 84 30.14 4.29 -10.90
N LYS A 85 31.15 3.56 -10.41
CA LYS A 85 31.86 2.57 -11.21
C LYS A 85 30.90 1.51 -11.77
N SER A 86 31.07 1.15 -13.04
CA SER A 86 30.23 0.14 -13.70
C SER A 86 30.27 -1.22 -12.99
N GLU A 87 31.39 -1.55 -12.36
CA GLU A 87 31.60 -2.77 -11.57
C GLU A 87 30.57 -2.92 -10.44
N VAL A 88 30.16 -1.82 -9.81
CA VAL A 88 29.15 -1.81 -8.74
C VAL A 88 27.80 -2.31 -9.27
N TRP A 89 27.44 -1.88 -10.48
CA TRP A 89 26.19 -2.30 -11.12
C TRP A 89 26.27 -3.76 -11.58
N PHE A 90 27.43 -4.20 -12.10
CA PHE A 90 27.63 -5.59 -12.48
C PHE A 90 27.60 -6.54 -11.27
N GLU A 91 28.12 -6.12 -10.12
CA GLU A 91 28.02 -6.87 -8.87
C GLU A 91 26.58 -7.00 -8.41
N ALA A 92 25.79 -5.91 -8.44
CA ALA A 92 24.37 -5.95 -8.11
C ALA A 92 23.58 -6.88 -9.05
N LEU A 93 23.88 -6.85 -10.35
CA LEU A 93 23.28 -7.76 -11.33
C LEU A 93 23.68 -9.21 -11.08
N ARG A 94 24.96 -9.48 -10.78
CA ARG A 94 25.44 -10.81 -10.43
C ARG A 94 24.74 -11.34 -9.18
N GLU A 95 24.61 -10.51 -8.15
CA GLU A 95 23.85 -10.83 -6.95
C GLU A 95 22.40 -11.17 -7.27
N ALA A 96 21.75 -10.38 -8.12
CA ALA A 96 20.39 -10.65 -8.58
C ALA A 96 20.27 -11.99 -9.31
N CYS A 97 21.20 -12.31 -10.21
CA CYS A 97 21.24 -13.60 -10.90
C CYS A 97 21.45 -14.77 -9.93
N VAL A 98 22.32 -14.63 -8.93
CA VAL A 98 22.60 -15.67 -7.93
C VAL A 98 21.40 -15.89 -7.01
N LYS A 99 20.75 -14.81 -6.55
CA LYS A 99 19.58 -14.89 -5.66
C LYS A 99 18.29 -15.29 -6.41
N GLY A 100 18.23 -15.04 -7.72
CA GLY A 100 17.09 -15.39 -8.56
C GLY A 100 15.78 -14.83 -8.02
N ARG A 101 14.81 -15.71 -7.76
CA ARG A 101 13.49 -15.31 -7.23
C ARG A 101 13.57 -14.65 -5.86
N GLU A 102 14.61 -14.92 -5.07
CA GLU A 102 14.79 -14.36 -3.72
C GLU A 102 15.49 -13.00 -3.72
N TYR A 103 15.85 -12.45 -4.88
CA TYR A 103 16.49 -11.13 -4.94
C TYR A 103 15.59 -10.04 -4.34
N GLY A 104 16.19 -9.14 -3.56
CA GLY A 104 15.47 -8.08 -2.84
C GLY A 104 14.71 -8.55 -1.60
N ARG A 105 14.64 -9.85 -1.31
CA ARG A 105 14.05 -10.35 -0.06
C ARG A 105 14.93 -9.99 1.12
N LYS A 106 14.32 -9.53 2.22
CA LYS A 106 15.02 -9.19 3.46
C LYS A 106 14.86 -10.30 4.51
N ALA A 107 15.83 -10.39 5.41
CA ALA A 107 15.75 -11.25 6.58
C ALA A 107 14.57 -10.82 7.49
N PRO A 108 14.05 -11.73 8.34
CA PRO A 108 13.00 -11.40 9.29
C PRO A 108 13.37 -10.17 10.14
N SER A 109 12.47 -9.19 10.15
CA SER A 109 12.61 -7.95 10.89
C SER A 109 12.27 -8.09 12.38
N GLY A 110 11.62 -9.19 12.77
CA GLY A 110 11.05 -9.40 14.11
C GLY A 110 9.79 -8.56 14.38
N LYS A 111 9.28 -7.83 13.37
CA LYS A 111 8.11 -6.98 13.50
C LYS A 111 6.87 -7.67 12.92
N ARG A 112 5.73 -7.42 13.56
CA ARG A 112 4.40 -7.87 13.13
C ARG A 112 3.59 -6.72 12.58
N VAL A 113 2.74 -6.99 11.61
CA VAL A 113 1.79 -6.03 11.03
C VAL A 113 0.52 -6.75 10.62
N LEU A 114 -0.61 -6.11 10.89
CA LEU A 114 -1.93 -6.54 10.44
C LEU A 114 -2.34 -5.67 9.25
N VAL A 115 -2.73 -6.31 8.16
CA VAL A 115 -3.20 -5.67 6.94
C VAL A 115 -4.66 -6.07 6.75
N GLU A 116 -5.55 -5.16 7.11
CA GLU A 116 -6.99 -5.30 6.87
C GLU A 116 -7.34 -4.72 5.51
N PHE A 117 -8.09 -5.47 4.69
CA PHE A 117 -8.54 -4.97 3.39
C PHE A 117 -9.82 -5.65 2.91
N VAL A 118 -10.47 -4.98 1.93
CA VAL A 118 -11.81 -5.27 1.39
C VAL A 118 -12.95 -4.97 2.37
N SER A 119 -12.94 -5.55 3.57
CA SER A 119 -13.89 -5.36 4.69
C SER A 119 -15.30 -4.95 4.26
N ALA A 120 -15.88 -5.73 3.34
CA ALA A 120 -17.15 -5.42 2.72
C ALA A 120 -18.29 -5.90 3.62
N ASN A 121 -19.33 -5.08 3.75
CA ASN A 121 -20.54 -5.50 4.45
C ASN A 121 -21.24 -6.60 3.62
N PRO A 122 -21.75 -7.67 4.24
CA PRO A 122 -22.30 -8.83 3.53
C PRO A 122 -23.74 -8.59 3.05
N THR A 123 -23.99 -7.39 2.49
CA THR A 123 -25.33 -6.95 2.09
C THR A 123 -25.55 -7.01 0.59
N GLY A 124 -24.51 -7.33 -0.18
CA GLY A 124 -24.62 -7.56 -1.62
C GLY A 124 -23.36 -8.19 -2.20
N PRO A 125 -23.41 -8.63 -3.46
CA PRO A 125 -22.29 -9.29 -4.12
C PRO A 125 -21.08 -8.37 -4.28
N LEU A 126 -19.88 -8.96 -4.23
CA LEU A 126 -18.65 -8.21 -4.46
C LEU A 126 -18.54 -7.75 -5.92
N HIS A 127 -18.38 -6.45 -6.13
CA HIS A 127 -18.09 -5.85 -7.44
C HIS A 127 -16.60 -5.48 -7.65
N ILE A 128 -16.28 -4.98 -8.85
CA ILE A 128 -14.90 -4.60 -9.28
C ILE A 128 -14.17 -3.66 -8.31
N GLY A 129 -14.91 -2.77 -7.65
CA GLY A 129 -14.40 -1.89 -6.60
C GLY A 129 -13.76 -2.65 -5.43
N HIS A 130 -14.38 -3.72 -4.95
CA HIS A 130 -13.80 -4.61 -3.93
C HIS A 130 -12.56 -5.33 -4.47
N GLY A 131 -12.60 -5.78 -5.73
CA GLY A 131 -11.46 -6.43 -6.40
C GLY A 131 -10.21 -5.53 -6.45
N ARG A 132 -10.38 -4.23 -6.69
CA ARG A 132 -9.28 -3.25 -6.64
C ARG A 132 -8.65 -3.18 -5.25
N ILE A 133 -9.47 -3.11 -4.20
CA ILE A 133 -9.00 -3.05 -2.81
C ILE A 133 -8.31 -4.37 -2.44
N ALA A 134 -8.86 -5.51 -2.88
CA ALA A 134 -8.28 -6.84 -2.71
C ALA A 134 -6.87 -6.93 -3.31
N ALA A 135 -6.72 -6.52 -4.57
CA ALA A 135 -5.45 -6.53 -5.27
C ALA A 135 -4.40 -5.63 -4.60
N PHE A 136 -4.81 -4.44 -4.14
CA PHE A 136 -3.93 -3.51 -3.45
C PHE A 136 -3.47 -4.06 -2.10
N GLY A 137 -4.41 -4.50 -1.25
CA GLY A 137 -4.13 -5.03 0.08
C GLY A 137 -3.24 -6.26 0.04
N ASP A 138 -3.53 -7.21 -0.86
CA ASP A 138 -2.70 -8.41 -1.01
C ASP A 138 -1.29 -8.08 -1.55
N SER A 139 -1.17 -7.14 -2.49
CA SER A 139 0.14 -6.70 -3.00
C SER A 139 0.98 -6.04 -1.92
N LEU A 140 0.37 -5.18 -1.08
CA LEU A 140 1.04 -4.56 0.06
C LEU A 140 1.49 -5.62 1.08
N ALA A 141 0.61 -6.56 1.43
CA ALA A 141 0.92 -7.64 2.35
C ALA A 141 2.10 -8.50 1.84
N ARG A 142 2.11 -8.87 0.55
CA ARG A 142 3.23 -9.58 -0.08
C ARG A 142 4.54 -8.79 -0.03
N LEU A 143 4.49 -7.48 -0.25
CA LEU A 143 5.69 -6.63 -0.18
C LEU A 143 6.23 -6.53 1.26
N LEU A 144 5.33 -6.45 2.25
CA LEU A 144 5.71 -6.45 3.67
C LEU A 144 6.35 -7.80 4.06
N GLU A 145 5.79 -8.92 3.65
CA GLU A 145 6.40 -10.26 3.83
C GLU A 145 7.78 -10.34 3.15
N TRP A 146 7.89 -9.82 1.92
CA TRP A 146 9.15 -9.79 1.16
C TRP A 146 10.24 -8.98 1.87
N THR A 147 9.83 -7.94 2.60
CA THR A 147 10.73 -7.08 3.37
C THR A 147 10.93 -7.54 4.82
N GLY A 148 10.51 -8.77 5.14
CA GLY A 148 10.80 -9.46 6.39
C GLY A 148 9.81 -9.21 7.52
N TRP A 149 8.63 -8.66 7.25
CA TRP A 149 7.57 -8.53 8.26
C TRP A 149 6.80 -9.84 8.41
N GLN A 150 6.33 -10.11 9.62
CA GLN A 150 5.30 -11.12 9.85
C GLN A 150 3.95 -10.45 9.62
N VAL A 151 3.25 -10.87 8.55
CA VAL A 151 2.00 -10.23 8.11
C VAL A 151 0.81 -11.11 8.45
N GLU A 152 -0.17 -10.52 9.14
CA GLU A 152 -1.51 -11.06 9.30
C GLU A 152 -2.44 -10.31 8.35
N ARG A 153 -3.21 -11.05 7.56
CA ARG A 153 -4.20 -10.48 6.64
C ARG A 153 -5.58 -10.67 7.23
N GLU A 154 -6.37 -9.61 7.32
CA GLU A 154 -7.72 -9.68 7.85
C GLU A 154 -8.75 -9.11 6.87
N PHE A 155 -9.94 -9.69 6.94
CA PHE A 155 -11.13 -9.27 6.24
C PHE A 155 -12.23 -9.09 7.28
N TYR A 156 -12.51 -7.84 7.67
CA TYR A 156 -13.50 -7.56 8.68
C TYR A 156 -14.92 -7.64 8.08
N ILE A 157 -15.75 -8.51 8.65
CA ILE A 157 -17.16 -8.64 8.27
C ILE A 157 -17.98 -7.87 9.29
N ASN A 158 -18.65 -6.81 8.84
CA ASN A 158 -19.63 -6.11 9.68
C ASN A 158 -21.02 -6.74 9.47
N ASP A 159 -21.37 -7.68 10.33
CA ASP A 159 -22.62 -8.42 10.31
C ASP A 159 -23.67 -7.91 11.31
N VAL A 160 -23.48 -6.68 11.81
CA VAL A 160 -24.39 -6.05 12.77
C VAL A 160 -24.83 -4.67 12.31
N GLY A 161 -26.06 -4.30 12.67
CA GLY A 161 -26.59 -2.95 12.54
C GLY A 161 -27.63 -2.80 11.42
N LYS A 162 -27.97 -1.54 11.13
CA LYS A 162 -29.15 -1.20 10.31
C LYS A 162 -29.12 -1.80 8.91
N GLN A 163 -27.94 -1.93 8.31
CA GLN A 163 -27.79 -2.53 6.98
C GLN A 163 -28.18 -4.02 6.98
N MET A 164 -27.84 -4.75 8.03
CA MET A 164 -28.22 -6.17 8.17
C MET A 164 -29.70 -6.34 8.48
N GLU A 165 -30.29 -5.44 9.26
CA GLU A 165 -31.74 -5.38 9.47
C GLU A 165 -32.49 -5.16 8.14
N LEU A 166 -32.07 -4.16 7.37
CA LEU A 166 -32.66 -3.85 6.06
C LEU A 166 -32.49 -5.01 5.07
N LEU A 167 -31.35 -5.71 5.10
CA LEU A 167 -31.14 -6.92 4.30
C LEU A 167 -32.16 -8.01 4.67
N GLY A 168 -32.31 -8.29 5.96
CA GLY A 168 -33.29 -9.26 6.46
C GLY A 168 -34.72 -8.91 6.08
N GLU A 169 -35.12 -7.65 6.23
CA GLU A 169 -36.44 -7.15 5.83
C GLU A 169 -36.67 -7.27 4.32
N SER A 170 -35.67 -6.93 3.51
CA SER A 170 -35.76 -6.99 2.05
C SER A 170 -35.91 -8.42 1.56
N VAL A 171 -35.10 -9.34 2.09
CA VAL A 171 -35.13 -10.76 1.74
C VAL A 171 -36.44 -11.41 2.22
N PHE A 172 -36.88 -11.13 3.45
CA PHE A 172 -38.14 -11.66 3.98
C PHE A 172 -39.35 -11.16 3.19
N ALA A 173 -39.35 -9.90 2.76
CA ALA A 173 -40.40 -9.38 1.88
C ALA A 173 -40.43 -10.12 0.53
N ARG A 174 -39.28 -10.31 -0.13
CA ARG A 174 -39.25 -11.10 -1.38
C ARG A 174 -39.61 -12.57 -1.17
N TYR A 175 -39.26 -13.15 -0.03
CA TYR A 175 -39.63 -14.51 0.35
C TYR A 175 -41.16 -14.68 0.43
N GLY A 176 -41.85 -13.76 1.11
CA GLY A 176 -43.31 -13.75 1.19
C GLY A 176 -43.97 -13.52 -0.17
N GLU A 177 -43.47 -12.54 -0.94
CA GLU A 177 -43.97 -12.23 -2.28
C GLU A 177 -43.89 -13.43 -3.23
N LEU A 178 -42.77 -14.15 -3.24
CA LEU A 178 -42.57 -15.35 -4.07
C LEU A 178 -43.49 -16.52 -3.66
N LEU A 179 -43.96 -16.55 -2.40
CA LEU A 179 -44.93 -17.50 -1.89
C LEU A 179 -46.39 -17.01 -2.01
N GLY A 180 -46.61 -15.85 -2.66
CA GLY A 180 -47.94 -15.29 -2.88
C GLY A 180 -48.54 -14.55 -1.68
N VAL A 181 -47.73 -14.23 -0.66
CA VAL A 181 -48.16 -13.45 0.50
C VAL A 181 -47.79 -11.99 0.29
N LYS A 182 -48.75 -11.08 0.50
CA LYS A 182 -48.49 -9.64 0.43
C LYS A 182 -47.66 -9.21 1.64
N THR A 183 -46.44 -8.76 1.38
CA THR A 183 -45.53 -8.21 2.39
C THR A 183 -45.15 -6.77 2.04
N ASP A 184 -45.12 -5.88 3.03
CA ASP A 184 -44.63 -4.52 2.82
C ASP A 184 -43.11 -4.54 2.62
N PHE A 185 -42.65 -3.99 1.50
CA PHE A 185 -41.24 -3.90 1.18
C PHE A 185 -40.65 -2.63 1.83
N PRO A 186 -39.52 -2.72 2.57
CA PRO A 186 -38.93 -1.57 3.23
C PRO A 186 -38.53 -0.48 2.22
N GLU A 187 -38.77 0.79 2.56
CA GLU A 187 -38.49 1.94 1.68
C GLU A 187 -37.01 1.96 1.25
N ASP A 188 -36.12 1.91 2.25
CA ASP A 188 -34.66 1.84 2.13
C ASP A 188 -34.13 0.41 1.96
N GLY A 189 -34.99 -0.53 1.55
CA GLY A 189 -34.61 -1.92 1.31
C GLY A 189 -33.67 -2.11 0.14
N TYR A 190 -32.95 -3.24 0.16
CA TYR A 190 -32.13 -3.69 -0.96
C TYR A 190 -33.01 -4.24 -2.08
N ARG A 191 -32.95 -3.63 -3.27
CA ARG A 191 -33.85 -3.95 -4.41
C ARG A 191 -33.19 -4.70 -5.56
N GLY A 192 -31.92 -5.06 -5.43
CA GLY A 192 -31.19 -5.77 -6.49
C GLY A 192 -31.76 -7.15 -6.78
N GLU A 193 -31.57 -7.65 -8.00
CA GLU A 193 -32.07 -8.97 -8.42
C GLU A 193 -31.57 -10.11 -7.51
N TYR A 194 -30.35 -9.98 -6.99
CA TYR A 194 -29.76 -10.95 -6.06
C TYR A 194 -30.61 -11.18 -4.80
N ILE A 195 -31.44 -10.23 -4.37
CA ILE A 195 -32.34 -10.39 -3.21
C ILE A 195 -33.43 -11.42 -3.51
N PHE A 196 -33.91 -11.48 -4.75
CA PHE A 196 -34.81 -12.55 -5.17
C PHE A 196 -34.13 -13.91 -5.18
N ASP A 197 -32.87 -13.98 -5.63
CA ASP A 197 -32.13 -15.24 -5.68
C ASP A 197 -31.80 -15.76 -4.28
N VAL A 198 -31.48 -14.86 -3.34
CA VAL A 198 -31.36 -15.18 -1.92
C VAL A 198 -32.71 -15.70 -1.39
N ALA A 199 -33.81 -14.99 -1.66
CA ALA A 199 -35.14 -15.42 -1.21
C ALA A 199 -35.54 -16.81 -1.76
N LYS A 200 -35.23 -17.13 -3.02
CA LYS A 200 -35.45 -18.47 -3.60
C LYS A 200 -34.68 -19.55 -2.85
N LYS A 201 -33.41 -19.32 -2.52
CA LYS A 201 -32.60 -20.25 -1.70
C LYS A 201 -33.19 -20.44 -0.30
N LEU A 202 -33.74 -19.38 0.31
CA LEU A 202 -34.48 -19.51 1.57
C LEU A 202 -35.76 -20.34 1.39
N ILE A 203 -36.46 -20.25 0.26
CA ILE A 203 -37.66 -21.09 -0.01
C ILE A 203 -37.26 -22.55 -0.13
N GLU A 204 -36.17 -22.85 -0.83
CA GLU A 204 -35.63 -24.22 -0.91
C GLU A 204 -35.30 -24.79 0.47
N LYS A 205 -34.77 -23.95 1.38
CA LYS A 205 -34.37 -24.37 2.72
C LYS A 205 -35.52 -24.45 3.73
N TYR A 206 -36.44 -23.48 3.71
CA TYR A 206 -37.46 -23.31 4.75
C TYR A 206 -38.90 -23.50 4.27
N ASN A 207 -39.17 -23.59 2.96
CA ASN A 207 -40.47 -23.95 2.37
C ASN A 207 -41.71 -23.28 3.01
N GLY A 208 -41.65 -21.96 3.24
CA GLY A 208 -42.71 -21.16 3.86
C GLY A 208 -42.73 -21.10 5.40
N GLU A 209 -41.92 -21.90 6.10
CA GLU A 209 -41.91 -21.95 7.56
C GLU A 209 -41.57 -20.59 8.21
N LEU A 210 -40.74 -19.76 7.57
CA LEU A 210 -40.38 -18.44 8.11
C LEU A 210 -41.59 -17.50 8.25
N LEU A 211 -42.64 -17.68 7.42
CA LEU A 211 -43.86 -16.86 7.50
C LEU A 211 -44.71 -17.18 8.74
N LYS A 212 -44.47 -18.32 9.39
CA LYS A 212 -45.21 -18.77 10.59
C LYS A 212 -44.55 -18.31 11.89
N LEU A 213 -43.31 -17.83 11.83
CA LEU A 213 -42.54 -17.39 12.99
C LEU A 213 -42.93 -15.97 13.42
N PRO A 214 -42.66 -15.59 14.68
CA PRO A 214 -42.67 -14.18 15.08
C PRO A 214 -41.79 -13.36 14.13
N ARG A 215 -42.29 -12.18 13.72
CA ARG A 215 -41.63 -11.35 12.70
C ARG A 215 -40.15 -11.08 13.02
N GLU A 216 -39.84 -10.74 14.26
CA GLU A 216 -38.46 -10.45 14.67
C GLU A 216 -37.52 -11.66 14.47
N GLU A 217 -37.99 -12.86 14.78
CA GLU A 217 -37.24 -14.11 14.61
C GLU A 217 -37.05 -14.44 13.13
N ALA A 218 -38.11 -14.30 12.32
CA ALA A 218 -38.05 -14.51 10.88
C ALA A 218 -37.06 -13.56 10.20
N LEU A 219 -37.01 -12.28 10.61
CA LEU A 219 -36.07 -11.30 10.09
C LEU A 219 -34.62 -11.60 10.46
N LYS A 220 -34.35 -12.03 11.70
CA LYS A 220 -33.00 -12.45 12.13
C LYS A 220 -32.50 -13.64 11.32
N ILE A 221 -33.34 -14.66 11.13
CA ILE A 221 -32.99 -15.83 10.30
C ILE A 221 -32.76 -15.39 8.85
N SER A 222 -33.64 -14.55 8.30
CA SER A 222 -33.53 -14.08 6.91
C SER A 222 -32.24 -13.29 6.68
N SER A 223 -31.86 -12.41 7.62
CA SER A 223 -30.61 -11.64 7.57
C SER A 223 -29.37 -12.53 7.63
N PHE A 224 -29.34 -13.47 8.59
CA PHE A 224 -28.22 -14.40 8.77
C PHE A 224 -28.01 -15.31 7.55
N GLU A 225 -29.09 -15.87 7.00
CA GLU A 225 -29.01 -16.71 5.81
C GLU A 225 -28.62 -15.91 4.57
N ALA A 226 -29.14 -14.68 4.42
CA ALA A 226 -28.78 -13.80 3.34
C ALA A 226 -27.27 -13.49 3.33
N GLN A 227 -26.71 -13.14 4.49
CA GLN A 227 -25.27 -12.95 4.65
C GLN A 227 -24.47 -14.18 4.20
N ASN A 228 -24.82 -15.36 4.70
CA ASN A 228 -24.09 -16.58 4.36
C ASN A 228 -24.16 -16.91 2.87
N ILE A 229 -25.29 -16.65 2.23
CA ILE A 229 -25.49 -16.88 0.79
C ILE A 229 -24.71 -15.87 -0.05
N ILE A 230 -24.65 -14.60 0.37
CA ILE A 230 -23.97 -13.52 -0.36
C ILE A 230 -22.44 -13.66 -0.29
N MET A 231 -21.93 -14.21 0.81
CA MET A 231 -20.50 -14.34 1.09
C MET A 231 -19.87 -15.64 0.56
N GLN A 232 -20.65 -16.54 -0.04
CA GLN A 232 -20.19 -17.76 -0.71
C GLN A 232 -19.82 -17.50 -2.18
#